data_AF-A0A0P7J5Z7-F1
#
_entry.id   AF-A0A0P7J5Z7-F1
#
_cell.length_a   1.000
_cell.length_b   1.000
_cell.length_c   1.000
_cell.angle_alpha   90.00
_cell.angle_beta   90.00
_cell.angle_gamma   90.00
#
_symmetry.space_group_name_H-M   'P 1'
#
loop_
_entity.id
_entity.type
_entity.pdbx_description
1 polymer ?
#
loop_
_entity_poly.entity_id
_entity_poly.type
_entity_poly.pdbx_seq_one_letter_code
_entity_poly.pdbx_strand_id
1 'polypeptide(L)'
;MLSIREKYLVFPNFTQNFWTWLTGKALPNQKPMFVFSPLAHFVTATALCFGGFGLSLAAFYGQVNILWLFAGWAMVIAGGRKLAAVILHQCVHRMFSGNIKLDNFTGELVTTLLCTQDAMSYRSDHFGLHHRALTFATQNDPIVKFLSGHGMTHDMTKKELYAKFFTRILSPVFHAKFFYCRLVFNFVTCGPWRRAASVAFWTAMISAAVLAPNGLLAFVLVYAVPVTLLYQISAFVEICSEHAWLVPDDPNQKVEKKYYHVFKSWGRFCGSVPPTDIEKPLLRAIRWVGFWIATVFYHLPVRLFILIGDLPQHDFHHRHPSEKDWVISAYARQRDIDNGHEGWPPYREFWGLHNAIEHVFSGMTDAIQKNKISDDEGLAA
;
A
#
# COMPACT_ATOMS: atom_id res chain seq x y z
N MET A 1 15.98 -17.22 -18.96
CA MET A 1 14.54 -17.51 -18.82
C MET A 1 13.78 -16.19 -18.91
N LEU A 2 12.68 -16.12 -19.66
CA LEU A 2 11.84 -14.91 -19.71
C LEU A 2 11.28 -14.60 -18.32
N SER A 3 11.27 -13.32 -17.95
CA SER A 3 10.57 -12.83 -16.76
C SER A 3 9.07 -13.09 -16.86
N ILE A 4 8.37 -13.11 -15.71
CA ILE A 4 6.91 -13.28 -15.70
C ILE A 4 6.23 -12.21 -16.56
N ARG A 5 6.71 -10.96 -16.52
CA ARG A 5 6.15 -9.88 -17.34
C ARG A 5 6.33 -10.09 -18.83
N GLU A 6 7.46 -10.63 -19.28
CA GLU A 6 7.70 -10.94 -20.70
C GLU A 6 6.80 -12.06 -21.21
N LYS A 7 6.40 -13.01 -20.36
CA LYS A 7 5.43 -14.05 -20.75
C LYS A 7 4.04 -13.49 -21.10
N TYR A 8 3.72 -12.26 -20.70
CA TYR A 8 2.48 -11.58 -21.11
C TYR A 8 2.52 -11.08 -22.57
N LEU A 9 3.62 -11.25 -23.30
CA LEU A 9 3.69 -10.99 -24.74
C LEU A 9 2.79 -11.92 -25.58
N VAL A 10 2.20 -12.95 -24.96
CA VAL A 10 1.10 -13.72 -25.57
C VAL A 10 -0.14 -12.87 -25.83
N PHE A 11 -0.35 -11.81 -25.06
CA PHE A 11 -1.47 -10.90 -25.27
C PHE A 11 -1.16 -9.86 -26.35
N PRO A 12 -2.18 -9.37 -27.09
CA PRO A 12 -1.97 -8.39 -28.15
C PRO A 12 -1.21 -7.15 -27.69
N ASN A 13 -0.31 -6.63 -28.54
CA ASN A 13 0.56 -5.50 -28.21
C ASN A 13 -0.18 -4.27 -27.68
N PHE A 14 -1.37 -3.97 -28.22
CA PHE A 14 -2.17 -2.81 -27.77
C PHE A 14 -2.67 -2.93 -26.32
N THR A 15 -2.70 -4.13 -25.74
CA THR A 15 -3.10 -4.37 -24.34
C THR A 15 -1.94 -4.25 -23.35
N GLN A 16 -0.69 -4.12 -23.80
CA GLN A 16 0.47 -4.20 -22.92
C GLN A 16 0.54 -3.08 -21.89
N ASN A 17 0.00 -1.89 -22.17
CA ASN A 17 -0.09 -0.81 -21.19
C ASN A 17 -1.11 -1.13 -20.08
N PHE A 18 -2.20 -1.81 -20.41
CA PHE A 18 -3.15 -2.32 -19.41
C PHE A 18 -2.47 -3.35 -18.50
N TRP A 19 -1.72 -4.30 -19.06
CA TRP A 19 -0.98 -5.27 -18.26
C TRP A 19 0.10 -4.63 -17.40
N THR A 20 0.78 -3.59 -17.87
CA THR A 20 1.71 -2.81 -17.05
C THR A 20 1.01 -2.09 -15.91
N TRP A 21 -0.15 -1.49 -16.16
CA TRP A 21 -0.99 -0.90 -15.11
C TRP A 21 -1.43 -1.96 -14.09
N LEU A 22 -1.96 -3.09 -14.53
CA LEU A 22 -2.51 -4.14 -13.67
C LEU A 22 -1.42 -4.82 -12.83
N THR A 23 -0.33 -5.22 -13.47
CA THR A 23 0.77 -5.94 -12.81
C THR A 23 1.65 -5.03 -11.97
N GLY A 24 1.75 -3.75 -12.34
CA GLY A 24 2.76 -2.85 -11.81
C GLY A 24 4.16 -3.11 -12.38
N LYS A 25 4.32 -3.85 -13.47
CA LYS A 25 5.65 -4.09 -14.07
C LYS A 25 5.62 -3.78 -15.56
N ALA A 26 6.52 -2.91 -16.01
CA ALA A 26 6.67 -2.61 -17.43
C ALA A 26 7.55 -3.66 -18.14
N LEU A 27 7.37 -3.81 -19.44
CA LEU A 27 8.30 -4.57 -20.29
C LEU A 27 9.59 -3.76 -20.50
N PRO A 28 10.73 -4.43 -20.80
CA PRO A 28 11.96 -3.74 -21.19
C PRO A 28 11.70 -2.71 -22.30
N ASN A 29 12.24 -1.51 -22.15
CA ASN A 29 12.12 -0.37 -23.05
C ASN A 29 10.67 0.10 -23.35
N GLN A 30 9.68 -0.37 -22.58
CA GLN A 30 8.29 0.05 -22.77
C GLN A 30 8.10 1.52 -22.42
N LYS A 31 7.42 2.26 -23.30
CA LYS A 31 7.01 3.65 -23.04
C LYS A 31 5.55 3.70 -22.54
N PRO A 32 5.22 4.61 -21.62
CA PRO A 32 3.83 4.82 -21.21
C PRO A 32 3.00 5.31 -22.40
N MET A 33 1.80 4.74 -22.57
CA MET A 33 0.83 5.24 -23.55
C MET A 33 0.29 6.62 -23.17
N PHE A 34 0.10 6.86 -21.88
CA PHE A 34 -0.35 8.13 -21.34
C PHE A 34 0.47 8.49 -20.10
N VAL A 35 0.79 9.78 -19.96
CA VAL A 35 1.42 10.33 -18.76
C VAL A 35 0.44 11.32 -18.15
N PHE A 36 -0.16 10.94 -17.02
CA PHE A 36 -1.09 11.81 -16.31
C PHE A 36 -0.33 12.74 -15.37
N SER A 37 -0.79 13.99 -15.27
CA SER A 37 -0.21 14.94 -14.31
C SER A 37 -0.54 14.54 -12.86
N PRO A 38 0.26 14.99 -11.87
CA PRO A 38 -0.09 14.86 -10.46
C PRO A 38 -1.53 15.31 -10.14
N LEU A 39 -1.95 16.43 -10.72
CA LEU A 39 -3.31 16.95 -10.55
C LEU A 39 -4.36 15.99 -11.10
N ALA A 40 -4.13 15.37 -12.27
CA ALA A 40 -5.04 14.36 -12.80
C ALA A 40 -5.14 13.14 -11.88
N HIS A 41 -4.04 12.71 -11.26
CA HIS A 41 -4.07 11.65 -10.26
C HIS A 41 -4.90 12.03 -9.02
N PHE A 42 -4.76 13.26 -8.53
CA PHE A 42 -5.55 13.78 -7.41
C PHE A 42 -7.04 13.88 -7.77
N VAL A 43 -7.38 14.53 -8.89
CA VAL A 43 -8.77 14.69 -9.35
C VAL A 43 -9.44 13.35 -9.55
N THR A 44 -8.78 12.39 -10.22
CA THR A 44 -9.36 11.06 -10.43
C THR A 44 -9.54 10.28 -9.14
N ALA A 45 -8.59 10.37 -8.19
CA ALA A 45 -8.71 9.72 -6.88
C ALA A 45 -9.86 10.32 -6.06
N THR A 46 -9.97 11.65 -6.04
CA THR A 46 -11.04 12.39 -5.37
C THR A 46 -12.40 12.06 -6.00
N ALA A 47 -12.51 12.13 -7.33
CA ALA A 47 -13.74 11.80 -8.04
C ALA A 47 -14.18 10.35 -7.79
N LEU A 48 -13.24 9.41 -7.76
CA LEU A 48 -13.54 8.01 -7.46
C LEU A 48 -14.03 7.85 -6.01
N CYS A 49 -13.38 8.52 -5.05
CA CYS A 49 -13.75 8.47 -3.64
C CYS A 49 -15.16 9.06 -3.39
N PHE A 50 -15.40 10.29 -3.86
CA PHE A 50 -16.69 10.96 -3.69
C PHE A 50 -17.80 10.36 -4.55
N GLY A 51 -17.49 9.87 -5.75
CA GLY A 51 -18.41 9.08 -6.56
C GLY A 51 -18.83 7.79 -5.84
N GLY A 52 -17.89 7.15 -5.13
CA GLY A 52 -18.17 6.01 -4.27
C GLY A 52 -19.14 6.36 -3.13
N PHE A 53 -18.91 7.48 -2.42
CA PHE A 53 -19.86 7.96 -1.40
C PHE A 53 -21.24 8.25 -1.99
N GLY A 54 -21.31 8.91 -3.15
CA GLY A 54 -22.57 9.21 -3.83
C GLY A 54 -23.33 7.93 -4.23
N LEU A 55 -22.64 6.94 -4.80
CA LEU A 55 -23.22 5.66 -5.17
C LEU A 55 -23.70 4.87 -3.94
N SER A 56 -22.90 4.85 -2.87
CA SER A 56 -23.27 4.22 -1.60
C SER A 56 -24.48 4.89 -0.95
N LEU A 57 -24.59 6.23 -1.01
CA LEU A 57 -25.80 6.96 -0.55
C LEU A 57 -27.02 6.62 -1.41
N ALA A 58 -26.88 6.64 -2.73
CA ALA A 58 -27.96 6.29 -3.65
C ALA A 58 -28.47 4.86 -3.40
N ALA A 59 -27.56 3.91 -3.17
CA ALA A 59 -27.92 2.53 -2.83
C ALA A 59 -28.60 2.43 -1.45
N PHE A 60 -28.08 3.15 -0.44
CA PHE A 60 -28.63 3.16 0.91
C PHE A 60 -30.06 3.72 0.95
N TYR A 61 -30.32 4.80 0.21
CA TYR A 61 -31.66 5.42 0.12
C TYR A 61 -32.56 4.77 -0.94
N GLY A 62 -32.15 3.63 -1.51
CA GLY A 62 -32.98 2.84 -2.43
C GLY A 62 -33.19 3.46 -3.82
N GLN A 63 -32.37 4.46 -4.20
CA GLN A 63 -32.39 5.04 -5.55
C GLN A 63 -31.79 4.08 -6.59
N VAL A 64 -30.93 3.16 -6.14
CA VAL A 64 -30.39 2.04 -6.92
C VAL A 64 -30.40 0.76 -6.08
N ASN A 65 -30.14 -0.39 -6.71
CA ASN A 65 -30.07 -1.68 -6.02
C ASN A 65 -29.00 -1.66 -4.89
N ILE A 66 -29.32 -2.27 -3.74
CA ILE A 66 -28.43 -2.30 -2.56
C ILE A 66 -27.05 -2.92 -2.84
N LEU A 67 -26.91 -3.81 -3.83
CA LEU A 67 -25.62 -4.38 -4.23
C LEU A 67 -24.63 -3.32 -4.72
N TRP A 68 -25.12 -2.17 -5.22
CA TRP A 68 -24.28 -1.03 -5.58
C TRP A 68 -23.61 -0.36 -4.37
N LEU A 69 -24.05 -0.64 -3.14
CA LEU A 69 -23.36 -0.23 -1.92
C LEU A 69 -21.92 -0.77 -1.91
N PHE A 70 -21.73 -2.04 -2.28
CA PHE A 70 -20.41 -2.68 -2.33
C PHE A 70 -19.53 -2.12 -3.44
N ALA A 71 -20.12 -1.77 -4.59
CA ALA A 71 -19.41 -1.07 -5.66
C ALA A 71 -18.96 0.34 -5.19
N GLY A 72 -19.84 1.06 -4.49
CA GLY A 72 -19.51 2.34 -3.86
C GLY A 72 -18.38 2.20 -2.82
N TRP A 73 -18.41 1.17 -1.97
CA TRP A 73 -17.31 0.87 -1.05
C TRP A 73 -15.99 0.61 -1.76
N ALA A 74 -16.00 -0.19 -2.84
CA ALA A 74 -14.81 -0.45 -3.64
C ALA A 74 -14.24 0.86 -4.23
N MET A 75 -15.10 1.76 -4.71
CA MET A 75 -14.69 3.08 -5.20
C MET A 75 -14.11 3.97 -4.09
N VAL A 76 -14.75 4.00 -2.91
CA VAL A 76 -14.24 4.75 -1.74
C VAL A 76 -12.86 4.25 -1.34
N ILE A 77 -12.65 2.93 -1.27
CA ILE A 77 -11.34 2.35 -0.90
C ILE A 77 -10.31 2.67 -1.97
N ALA A 78 -10.61 2.42 -3.24
CA ALA A 78 -9.66 2.69 -4.33
C ALA A 78 -9.28 4.18 -4.39
N GLY A 79 -10.26 5.09 -4.32
CA GLY A 79 -10.00 6.53 -4.30
C GLY A 79 -9.25 6.97 -3.05
N GLY A 80 -9.75 6.57 -1.87
CA GLY A 80 -9.18 6.95 -0.57
C GLY A 80 -7.76 6.42 -0.36
N ARG A 81 -7.48 5.17 -0.76
CA ARG A 81 -6.13 4.60 -0.70
C ARG A 81 -5.20 5.26 -1.69
N LYS A 82 -5.66 5.65 -2.90
CA LYS A 82 -4.84 6.46 -3.82
C LYS A 82 -4.51 7.82 -3.23
N LEU A 83 -5.49 8.49 -2.61
CA LEU A 83 -5.27 9.76 -1.94
C LEU A 83 -4.24 9.64 -0.81
N ALA A 84 -4.36 8.63 0.06
CA ALA A 84 -3.46 8.50 1.21
C ALA A 84 -2.09 7.88 0.88
N ALA A 85 -2.06 6.73 0.19
CA ALA A 85 -0.83 6.00 -0.06
C ALA A 85 0.02 6.57 -1.21
N VAL A 86 -0.59 7.38 -2.08
CA VAL A 86 0.09 7.98 -3.24
C VAL A 86 0.12 9.49 -3.11
N ILE A 87 -1.03 10.18 -3.10
CA ILE A 87 -1.03 11.66 -3.14
C ILE A 87 -0.41 12.26 -1.87
N LEU A 88 -0.87 11.87 -0.69
CA LEU A 88 -0.32 12.33 0.58
C LEU A 88 1.15 11.92 0.70
N HIS A 89 1.51 10.69 0.30
CA HIS A 89 2.90 10.24 0.27
C HIS A 89 3.79 11.18 -0.57
N GLN A 90 3.35 11.54 -1.77
CA GLN A 90 4.10 12.45 -2.65
C GLN A 90 4.09 13.90 -2.13
N CYS A 91 3.03 14.33 -1.44
CA CYS A 91 3.00 15.63 -0.74
C CYS A 91 4.05 15.69 0.38
N VAL A 92 4.20 14.64 1.18
CA VAL A 92 5.22 14.61 2.25
C VAL A 92 6.64 14.48 1.71
N HIS A 93 6.85 14.04 0.46
CA HIS A 93 8.14 14.16 -0.22
C HIS A 93 8.33 15.48 -0.96
N ARG A 94 7.31 16.34 -1.03
CA ARG A 94 7.26 17.59 -1.80
C ARG A 94 7.34 17.37 -3.32
N MET A 95 6.90 16.21 -3.78
CA MET A 95 6.95 15.77 -5.19
C MET A 95 5.59 15.79 -5.87
N PHE A 96 4.51 16.12 -5.15
CA PHE A 96 3.18 16.23 -5.73
C PHE A 96 3.07 17.46 -6.66
N SER A 97 3.31 18.65 -6.13
CA SER A 97 3.32 19.90 -6.92
C SER A 97 4.70 20.55 -7.03
N GLY A 98 5.65 20.16 -6.18
CA GLY A 98 6.93 20.87 -6.03
C GLY A 98 6.81 22.17 -5.23
N ASN A 99 5.61 22.56 -4.78
CA ASN A 99 5.37 23.72 -3.94
C ASN A 99 5.00 23.27 -2.52
N ILE A 100 5.85 23.61 -1.55
CA ILE A 100 5.69 23.19 -0.15
C ILE A 100 4.34 23.59 0.44
N LYS A 101 3.83 24.79 0.13
CA LYS A 101 2.56 25.27 0.69
C LYS A 101 1.38 24.48 0.11
N LEU A 102 1.41 24.23 -1.20
CA LEU A 102 0.38 23.46 -1.88
C LEU A 102 0.41 22.00 -1.42
N ASP A 103 1.59 21.39 -1.33
CA ASP A 103 1.74 20.00 -0.88
C ASP A 103 1.29 19.83 0.57
N ASN A 104 1.63 20.77 1.46
CA ASN A 104 1.13 20.75 2.83
C ASN A 104 -0.40 20.90 2.89
N PHE A 105 -0.97 21.83 2.11
CA PHE A 105 -2.42 22.02 2.05
C PHE A 105 -3.13 20.78 1.52
N THR A 106 -2.68 20.22 0.41
CA THR A 106 -3.24 19.01 -0.19
C THR A 106 -3.10 17.82 0.74
N GLY A 107 -1.95 17.68 1.40
CA GLY A 107 -1.73 16.66 2.42
C GLY A 107 -2.74 16.76 3.56
N GLU A 108 -2.89 17.95 4.16
CA GLU A 108 -3.84 18.14 5.26
C GLU A 108 -5.31 17.97 4.83
N LEU A 109 -5.66 18.37 3.61
CA LEU A 109 -6.98 18.12 3.05
C LEU A 109 -7.28 16.61 2.98
N VAL A 110 -6.34 15.83 2.43
CA VAL A 110 -6.48 14.37 2.33
C VAL A 110 -6.60 13.73 3.71
N THR A 111 -5.75 14.12 4.67
CA THR A 111 -5.77 13.52 6.00
C THR A 111 -7.02 13.88 6.80
N THR A 112 -7.57 15.08 6.59
CA THR A 112 -8.86 15.50 7.18
C THR A 112 -10.00 14.66 6.63
N LEU A 113 -10.11 14.61 5.30
CA LEU A 113 -11.19 13.92 4.59
C LEU A 113 -11.23 12.44 4.93
N LEU A 114 -10.06 11.81 5.03
CA LEU A 114 -9.97 10.39 5.29
C LEU A 114 -9.77 10.10 6.77
N CYS A 115 -9.74 11.06 7.69
CA CYS A 115 -9.38 10.82 9.09
C CYS A 115 -8.04 10.09 9.28
N THR A 116 -7.00 10.30 8.48
CA THR A 116 -5.71 9.60 8.68
C THR A 116 -4.81 10.40 9.63
N GLN A 117 -3.59 9.90 9.92
CA GLN A 117 -2.57 10.71 10.59
C GLN A 117 -2.39 12.05 9.86
N ASP A 118 -2.25 13.15 10.61
CA ASP A 118 -2.07 14.48 10.01
C ASP A 118 -0.78 14.56 9.18
N ALA A 119 -0.73 15.46 8.20
CA ALA A 119 0.31 15.41 7.18
C ALA A 119 1.69 15.76 7.74
N MET A 120 1.74 16.64 8.74
CA MET A 120 2.98 17.02 9.40
C MET A 120 3.56 15.90 10.27
N SER A 121 2.74 15.25 11.10
CA SER A 121 3.17 14.07 11.86
C SER A 121 3.55 12.94 10.92
N TYR A 122 2.76 12.70 9.86
CA TYR A 122 3.07 11.67 8.87
C TYR A 122 4.38 11.97 8.14
N ARG A 123 4.68 13.22 7.80
CA ARG A 123 5.99 13.60 7.24
C ARG A 123 7.12 13.30 8.22
N SER A 124 6.95 13.61 9.50
CA SER A 124 7.95 13.33 10.54
C SER A 124 8.23 11.83 10.64
N ASP A 125 7.18 11.01 10.69
CA ASP A 125 7.31 9.56 10.79
C ASP A 125 7.86 8.95 9.51
N HIS A 126 7.32 9.33 8.35
CA HIS A 126 7.68 8.75 7.07
C HIS A 126 9.06 9.21 6.59
N PHE A 127 9.24 10.52 6.41
CA PHE A 127 10.51 11.04 5.90
C PHE A 127 11.59 11.12 6.99
N GLY A 128 11.18 11.47 8.22
CA GLY A 128 12.10 11.69 9.33
C GLY A 128 12.55 10.41 10.05
N LEU A 129 11.81 9.31 9.94
CA LEU A 129 12.17 8.03 10.58
C LEU A 129 12.19 6.88 9.58
N HIS A 130 11.09 6.61 8.88
CA HIS A 130 10.99 5.45 8.00
C HIS A 130 12.01 5.51 6.84
N HIS A 131 12.22 6.66 6.20
CA HIS A 131 13.21 6.82 5.13
C HIS A 131 14.67 7.01 5.61
N ARG A 132 14.95 6.97 6.92
CA ARG A 132 16.32 7.15 7.44
C ARG A 132 17.01 5.80 7.68
N ALA A 133 18.23 5.65 7.16
CA ALA A 133 18.99 4.40 7.21
C ALA A 133 19.15 3.82 8.63
N LEU A 134 19.27 4.68 9.66
CA LEU A 134 19.45 4.23 11.05
C LEU A 134 18.16 3.73 11.71
N THR A 135 17.00 4.03 11.13
CA THR A 135 15.69 3.75 11.75
C THR A 135 14.82 2.84 10.90
N PHE A 136 15.02 2.78 9.59
CA PHE A 136 14.22 1.98 8.66
C PHE A 136 14.16 0.49 9.01
N ALA A 137 12.94 -0.04 9.12
CA ALA A 137 12.66 -1.42 9.47
C ALA A 137 13.33 -1.92 10.79
N THR A 138 13.78 -0.99 11.64
CA THR A 138 14.29 -1.27 13.00
C THR A 138 13.19 -1.09 14.04
N GLN A 139 13.47 -1.39 15.31
CA GLN A 139 12.56 -1.11 16.44
C GLN A 139 12.16 0.38 16.57
N ASN A 140 12.94 1.28 15.98
CA ASN A 140 12.64 2.71 15.98
C ASN A 140 11.71 3.15 14.83
N ASP A 141 11.49 2.28 13.83
CA ASP A 141 10.57 2.54 12.72
C ASP A 141 9.11 2.60 13.25
N PRO A 142 8.34 3.65 12.90
CA PRO A 142 6.92 3.74 13.26
C PRO A 142 6.08 2.52 12.84
N ILE A 143 6.37 1.92 11.68
CA ILE A 143 5.66 0.74 11.18
C ILE A 143 5.99 -0.50 12.01
N VAL A 144 7.25 -0.66 12.40
CA VAL A 144 7.66 -1.75 13.29
C VAL A 144 7.01 -1.60 14.66
N LYS A 145 6.99 -0.38 15.23
CA LYS A 145 6.28 -0.11 16.49
C LYS A 145 4.79 -0.44 16.38
N PHE A 146 4.17 -0.11 15.25
CA PHE A 146 2.80 -0.47 14.97
C PHE A 146 2.60 -2.00 14.93
N LEU A 147 3.42 -2.74 14.20
CA LEU A 147 3.33 -4.21 14.11
C LEU A 147 3.54 -4.87 15.49
N SER A 148 4.61 -4.49 16.19
CA SER A 148 4.93 -4.98 17.54
C SER A 148 3.84 -4.65 18.56
N GLY A 149 3.30 -3.42 18.52
CA GLY A 149 2.18 -2.99 19.38
C GLY A 149 0.88 -3.77 19.13
N HIS A 150 0.77 -4.42 17.98
CA HIS A 150 -0.32 -5.35 17.64
C HIS A 150 0.11 -6.82 17.75
N GLY A 151 1.23 -7.10 18.41
CA GLY A 151 1.69 -8.45 18.75
C GLY A 151 2.15 -9.25 17.54
N MET A 152 2.70 -8.59 16.52
CA MET A 152 3.48 -9.20 15.44
C MET A 152 4.95 -8.85 15.66
N THR A 153 5.70 -9.79 16.23
CA THR A 153 7.08 -9.59 16.68
C THR A 153 8.01 -10.62 16.02
N HIS A 154 9.32 -10.39 16.09
CA HIS A 154 10.34 -11.20 15.40
C HIS A 154 10.63 -12.54 16.08
N ASP A 155 10.15 -12.76 17.29
CA ASP A 155 10.27 -14.01 18.06
C ASP A 155 9.15 -15.02 17.72
N MET A 156 8.30 -14.69 16.75
CA MET A 156 7.17 -15.52 16.34
C MET A 156 7.51 -16.47 15.20
N THR A 157 7.00 -17.70 15.28
CA THR A 157 7.00 -18.61 14.14
C THR A 157 6.09 -18.08 13.03
N LYS A 158 6.40 -18.48 11.80
CA LYS A 158 5.59 -18.14 10.61
C LYS A 158 4.09 -18.47 10.79
N LYS A 159 3.77 -19.61 11.40
CA LYS A 159 2.37 -20.01 11.67
C LYS A 159 1.68 -19.01 12.59
N GLU A 160 2.36 -18.55 13.63
CA GLU A 160 1.81 -17.56 14.56
C GLU A 160 1.67 -16.19 13.91
N LEU A 161 2.62 -15.78 13.05
CA LEU A 161 2.52 -14.55 12.26
C LEU A 161 1.30 -14.55 11.33
N TYR A 162 1.04 -15.64 10.61
CA TYR A 162 -0.18 -15.79 9.81
C TYR A 162 -1.44 -15.80 10.67
N ALA A 163 -1.44 -16.50 11.81
CA ALA A 163 -2.57 -16.48 12.74
C ALA A 163 -2.85 -15.06 13.23
N LYS A 164 -1.82 -14.27 13.59
CA LYS A 164 -1.97 -12.85 13.94
C LYS A 164 -2.49 -12.04 12.77
N PHE A 165 -1.93 -12.19 11.58
CA PHE A 165 -2.38 -11.49 10.39
C PHE A 165 -3.90 -11.63 10.17
N PHE A 166 -4.43 -12.85 10.14
CA PHE A 166 -5.86 -13.08 9.94
C PHE A 166 -6.70 -12.62 11.14
N THR A 167 -6.23 -12.88 12.36
CA THR A 167 -6.97 -12.45 13.56
C THR A 167 -7.02 -10.92 13.71
N ARG A 168 -6.02 -10.17 13.24
CA ARG A 168 -6.04 -8.70 13.25
C ARG A 168 -7.02 -8.12 12.24
N ILE A 169 -7.09 -8.69 11.04
CA ILE A 169 -8.09 -8.31 10.02
C ILE A 169 -9.52 -8.47 10.53
N LEU A 170 -9.77 -9.45 11.42
CA LEU A 170 -11.10 -9.72 11.97
C LEU A 170 -11.33 -9.09 13.36
N SER A 171 -10.33 -8.43 13.95
CA SER A 171 -10.40 -8.01 15.35
C SER A 171 -11.05 -6.63 15.47
N PRO A 172 -12.24 -6.50 16.12
CA PRO A 172 -12.85 -5.19 16.35
C PRO A 172 -11.97 -4.30 17.24
N VAL A 173 -11.20 -4.89 18.17
CA VAL A 173 -10.26 -4.16 19.03
C VAL A 173 -9.11 -3.58 18.22
N PHE A 174 -8.59 -4.31 17.22
CA PHE A 174 -7.57 -3.78 16.30
C PHE A 174 -8.09 -2.56 15.56
N HIS A 175 -9.28 -2.67 14.95
CA HIS A 175 -9.89 -1.57 14.21
C HIS A 175 -10.22 -0.37 15.08
N ALA A 176 -10.74 -0.59 16.29
CA ALA A 176 -11.02 0.47 17.26
C ALA A 176 -9.75 1.20 17.72
N LYS A 177 -8.67 0.48 18.04
CA LYS A 177 -7.39 1.10 18.43
C LYS A 177 -6.80 1.92 17.29
N PHE A 178 -6.78 1.36 16.07
CA PHE A 178 -6.29 2.08 14.90
C PHE A 178 -7.15 3.33 14.61
N PHE A 179 -8.47 3.22 14.72
CA PHE A 179 -9.36 4.38 14.56
C PHE A 179 -9.16 5.43 15.66
N TYR A 180 -8.97 5.01 16.91
CA TYR A 180 -8.67 5.91 18.02
C TYR A 180 -7.37 6.70 17.78
N CYS A 181 -6.29 6.04 17.36
CA CYS A 181 -5.05 6.73 17.02
C CYS A 181 -5.25 7.79 15.93
N ARG A 182 -6.06 7.48 14.92
CA ARG A 182 -6.45 8.42 13.86
C ARG A 182 -7.22 9.63 14.39
N LEU A 183 -8.15 9.44 15.32
CA LEU A 183 -8.83 10.54 16.01
C LEU A 183 -7.85 11.39 16.81
N VAL A 184 -6.93 10.78 17.55
CA VAL A 184 -5.91 11.50 18.33
C VAL A 184 -5.08 12.41 17.42
N PHE A 185 -4.61 11.94 16.27
CA PHE A 185 -3.89 12.80 15.31
C PHE A 185 -4.75 13.96 14.78
N ASN A 186 -6.04 13.71 14.52
CA ASN A 186 -6.93 14.72 13.93
C ASN A 186 -7.43 15.78 14.93
N PHE A 187 -7.51 15.46 16.21
CA PHE A 187 -8.16 16.33 17.21
C PHE A 187 -7.25 16.73 18.37
N VAL A 188 -6.17 16.00 18.62
CA VAL A 188 -5.30 16.21 19.79
C VAL A 188 -3.89 16.59 19.36
N THR A 189 -3.21 15.75 18.58
CA THR A 189 -1.79 15.94 18.26
C THR A 189 -1.55 17.05 17.23
N CYS A 190 -2.47 17.27 16.30
CA CYS A 190 -2.28 18.28 15.26
C CYS A 190 -2.28 19.72 15.80
N GLY A 191 -1.67 20.63 15.02
CA GLY A 191 -1.60 22.05 15.32
C GLY A 191 -2.98 22.75 15.33
N PRO A 192 -3.08 23.95 15.92
CA PRO A 192 -4.37 24.59 16.24
C PRO A 192 -5.25 24.85 15.02
N TRP A 193 -4.70 25.34 13.91
CA TRP A 193 -5.48 25.58 12.69
C TRP A 193 -6.02 24.30 12.07
N ARG A 194 -5.19 23.25 12.04
CA ARG A 194 -5.58 21.94 11.54
C ARG A 194 -6.65 21.30 12.41
N ARG A 195 -6.53 21.45 13.73
CA ARG A 195 -7.53 21.00 14.71
C ARG A 195 -8.87 21.71 14.50
N ALA A 196 -8.86 23.04 14.34
CA ALA A 196 -10.07 23.81 14.05
C ALA A 196 -10.73 23.35 12.74
N ALA A 197 -9.94 23.12 11.69
CA ALA A 197 -10.45 22.59 10.42
C ALA A 197 -11.03 21.17 10.57
N SER A 198 -10.38 20.28 11.34
CA SER A 198 -10.94 18.97 11.73
C SER A 198 -12.30 19.13 12.40
N VAL A 199 -12.37 19.91 13.47
CA VAL A 199 -13.60 20.10 14.24
C VAL A 199 -14.70 20.64 13.33
N ALA A 200 -14.43 21.69 12.56
CA ALA A 200 -15.40 22.27 11.64
C ALA A 200 -15.91 21.24 10.61
N PHE A 201 -15.01 20.51 9.95
CA PHE A 201 -15.36 19.52 8.93
C PHE A 201 -16.17 18.36 9.52
N TRP A 202 -15.71 17.77 10.62
CA TRP A 202 -16.36 16.62 11.23
C TRP A 202 -17.68 16.98 11.91
N THR A 203 -17.76 18.16 12.55
CA THR A 203 -19.05 18.67 13.05
C THR A 203 -20.02 18.86 11.90
N ALA A 204 -19.61 19.47 10.78
CA ALA A 204 -20.50 19.62 9.63
C ALA A 204 -20.98 18.28 9.07
N MET A 205 -20.09 17.29 8.92
CA MET A 205 -20.46 15.94 8.45
C MET A 205 -21.43 15.23 9.41
N ILE A 206 -21.14 15.25 10.71
CA ILE A 206 -21.97 14.59 11.72
C ILE A 206 -23.32 15.31 11.85
N SER A 207 -23.35 16.65 11.87
CA SER A 207 -24.59 17.42 11.88
C SER A 207 -25.44 17.11 10.65
N ALA A 208 -24.85 17.03 9.45
CA ALA A 208 -25.58 16.61 8.25
C ALA A 208 -26.17 15.19 8.39
N ALA A 209 -25.41 14.26 8.97
CA ALA A 209 -25.89 12.90 9.24
C ALA A 209 -27.02 12.85 10.29
N VAL A 210 -26.98 13.69 11.32
CA VAL A 210 -28.04 13.77 12.34
C VAL A 210 -29.33 14.36 11.76
N LEU A 211 -29.21 15.36 10.88
CA LEU A 211 -30.36 16.06 10.31
C LEU A 211 -31.04 15.29 9.17
N ALA A 212 -30.34 14.35 8.52
CA ALA A 212 -30.90 13.56 7.43
C ALA A 212 -31.70 12.34 7.94
N PRO A 213 -32.78 11.92 7.25
CA PRO A 213 -33.50 10.68 7.57
C PRO A 213 -32.56 9.47 7.56
N ASN A 214 -32.54 8.68 8.63
CA ASN A 214 -31.60 7.57 8.85
C ASN A 214 -30.12 7.95 8.64
N GLY A 215 -29.77 9.24 8.72
CA GLY A 215 -28.48 9.74 8.26
C GLY A 215 -27.30 9.28 9.12
N LEU A 216 -27.50 8.97 10.40
CA LEU A 216 -26.47 8.34 11.24
C LEU A 216 -26.12 6.92 10.76
N LEU A 217 -27.13 6.12 10.37
CA LEU A 217 -26.89 4.80 9.78
C LEU A 217 -26.23 4.92 8.41
N ALA A 218 -26.68 5.89 7.59
CA ALA A 218 -26.05 6.22 6.32
C ALA A 218 -24.58 6.59 6.53
N PHE A 219 -24.26 7.45 7.49
CA PHE A 219 -22.89 7.84 7.83
C PHE A 219 -22.03 6.64 8.22
N VAL A 220 -22.56 5.73 9.05
CA VAL A 220 -21.83 4.52 9.43
C VAL A 220 -21.55 3.64 8.20
N LEU A 221 -22.56 3.33 7.41
CA LEU A 221 -22.42 2.39 6.29
C LEU A 221 -21.69 2.98 5.09
N VAL A 222 -21.93 4.26 4.76
CA VAL A 222 -21.35 4.91 3.59
C VAL A 222 -19.95 5.44 3.85
N TYR A 223 -19.70 5.97 5.04
CA TYR A 223 -18.43 6.64 5.35
C TYR A 223 -17.60 5.85 6.34
N ALA A 224 -18.13 5.57 7.54
CA ALA A 224 -17.32 4.98 8.61
C ALA A 224 -16.78 3.59 8.22
N VAL A 225 -17.62 2.68 7.74
CA VAL A 225 -17.20 1.33 7.33
C VAL A 225 -16.08 1.35 6.27
N PRO A 226 -16.21 2.00 5.10
CA PRO A 226 -15.15 1.95 4.10
C PRO A 226 -13.91 2.77 4.49
N VAL A 227 -14.05 3.94 5.13
CA VAL A 227 -12.91 4.83 5.48
C VAL A 227 -12.16 4.37 6.74
N THR A 228 -12.81 3.57 7.59
CA THR A 228 -12.18 2.97 8.78
C THR A 228 -11.85 1.51 8.52
N LEU A 229 -12.82 0.61 8.61
CA LEU A 229 -12.61 -0.84 8.57
C LEU A 229 -11.88 -1.29 7.29
N LEU A 230 -12.46 -1.02 6.12
CA LEU A 230 -11.92 -1.55 4.86
C LEU A 230 -10.60 -0.87 4.47
N TYR A 231 -10.47 0.44 4.73
CA TYR A 231 -9.21 1.16 4.60
C TYR A 231 -8.12 0.57 5.51
N GLN A 232 -8.42 0.27 6.77
CA GLN A 232 -7.45 -0.27 7.73
C GLN A 232 -7.00 -1.67 7.35
N ILE A 233 -7.91 -2.52 6.86
CA ILE A 233 -7.55 -3.83 6.30
C ILE A 233 -6.59 -3.63 5.13
N SER A 234 -6.92 -2.73 4.21
CA SER A 234 -6.07 -2.43 3.05
C SER A 234 -4.66 -1.99 3.45
N ALA A 235 -4.55 -1.00 4.34
CA ALA A 235 -3.28 -0.47 4.80
C ALA A 235 -2.48 -1.52 5.60
N PHE A 236 -3.14 -2.31 6.44
CA PHE A 236 -2.47 -3.36 7.23
C PHE A 236 -1.89 -4.45 6.33
N VAL A 237 -2.66 -4.91 5.35
CA VAL A 237 -2.22 -5.95 4.41
C VAL A 237 -1.06 -5.44 3.54
N GLU A 238 -1.10 -4.18 3.12
CA GLU A 238 0.02 -3.54 2.43
C GLU A 238 1.30 -3.55 3.29
N ILE A 239 1.20 -3.06 4.53
CA ILE A 239 2.31 -3.00 5.48
C ILE A 239 2.95 -4.38 5.65
N CYS A 240 2.17 -5.45 5.83
CA CYS A 240 2.68 -6.81 6.02
C CYS A 240 3.45 -7.39 4.82
N SER A 241 3.51 -6.68 3.69
CA SER A 241 4.20 -7.13 2.46
C SER A 241 5.38 -6.27 2.04
N GLU A 242 5.59 -5.13 2.70
CA GLU A 242 6.33 -3.99 2.14
C GLU A 242 7.84 -4.10 2.32
N HIS A 243 8.29 -4.41 3.53
CA HIS A 243 9.70 -4.39 3.91
C HIS A 243 10.09 -5.55 4.80
N ALA A 244 11.39 -5.79 4.90
CA ALA A 244 11.97 -6.77 5.81
C ALA A 244 11.90 -6.26 7.26
N TRP A 245 10.68 -6.24 7.82
CA TRP A 245 10.43 -5.78 9.17
C TRP A 245 11.15 -6.63 10.19
N LEU A 246 11.85 -5.97 11.12
CA LEU A 246 12.48 -6.66 12.25
C LEU A 246 13.48 -7.76 11.86
N VAL A 247 13.98 -7.75 10.62
CA VAL A 247 15.04 -8.65 10.20
C VAL A 247 16.37 -8.07 10.70
N PRO A 248 17.11 -8.79 11.57
CA PRO A 248 18.41 -8.34 12.06
C PRO A 248 19.34 -8.09 10.89
N ASP A 249 20.15 -7.03 11.02
CA ASP A 249 21.24 -6.84 10.09
C ASP A 249 22.25 -7.97 10.28
N ASP A 250 22.76 -8.52 9.18
CA ASP A 250 23.84 -9.49 9.26
C ASP A 250 25.11 -8.76 9.77
N PRO A 251 25.63 -9.10 10.96
CA PRO A 251 26.79 -8.43 11.53
C PRO A 251 28.05 -8.59 10.68
N ASN A 252 28.09 -9.60 9.79
CA ASN A 252 29.18 -9.83 8.84
C ASN A 252 28.98 -9.07 7.51
N GLN A 253 27.77 -8.57 7.25
CA GLN A 253 27.45 -7.83 6.05
C GLN A 253 27.65 -6.33 6.30
N LYS A 254 28.81 -5.80 5.90
CA LYS A 254 29.04 -4.35 5.84
C LYS A 254 28.22 -3.73 4.71
N VAL A 255 26.94 -3.51 4.95
CA VAL A 255 26.09 -2.74 4.04
C VAL A 255 26.45 -1.26 4.18
N GLU A 256 26.91 -0.61 3.11
CA GLU A 256 27.05 0.84 3.12
C GLU A 256 25.71 1.48 3.49
N LYS A 257 25.72 2.49 4.37
CA LYS A 257 24.48 3.14 4.87
C LYS A 257 23.52 3.56 3.75
N LYS A 258 24.05 3.95 2.58
CA LYS A 258 23.24 4.35 1.42
C LYS A 258 22.43 3.19 0.79
N TYR A 259 22.85 1.94 0.99
CA TYR A 259 22.20 0.74 0.44
C TYR A 259 21.24 0.05 1.41
N TYR A 260 21.20 0.50 2.66
CA TYR A 260 20.42 -0.14 3.71
C TYR A 260 18.94 -0.32 3.33
N HIS A 261 18.33 0.70 2.73
CA HIS A 261 16.93 0.66 2.31
C HIS A 261 16.68 -0.34 1.17
N VAL A 262 17.66 -0.54 0.29
CA VAL A 262 17.55 -1.40 -0.89
C VAL A 262 17.49 -2.88 -0.50
N PHE A 263 18.26 -3.29 0.51
CA PHE A 263 18.26 -4.67 0.98
C PHE A 263 17.06 -5.02 1.87
N LYS A 264 16.24 -4.04 2.25
CA LYS A 264 14.99 -4.27 2.99
C LYS A 264 13.73 -3.91 2.18
N SER A 265 13.88 -3.60 0.88
CA SER A 265 12.77 -3.34 -0.04
C SER A 265 12.84 -4.23 -1.29
N TRP A 266 11.70 -4.35 -1.98
CA TRP A 266 11.52 -5.13 -3.21
C TRP A 266 10.28 -4.66 -4.00
N GLY A 267 10.22 -5.04 -5.26
CA GLY A 267 9.05 -4.86 -6.11
C GLY A 267 7.97 -5.88 -5.76
N ARG A 268 6.72 -5.43 -5.69
CA ARG A 268 5.55 -6.24 -5.32
C ARG A 268 4.57 -6.23 -6.48
N PHE A 269 4.65 -7.21 -7.37
CA PHE A 269 3.89 -7.20 -8.62
C PHE A 269 2.65 -8.09 -8.54
N CYS A 270 1.58 -7.62 -9.18
CA CYS A 270 0.38 -8.41 -9.40
C CYS A 270 0.56 -9.23 -10.69
N GLY A 271 -0.05 -10.41 -10.77
CA GLY A 271 0.00 -11.27 -11.95
C GLY A 271 0.53 -12.67 -11.67
N SER A 272 0.29 -13.54 -12.65
CA SER A 272 0.70 -14.95 -12.65
C SER A 272 1.23 -15.30 -14.03
N VAL A 273 1.99 -16.38 -14.15
CA VAL A 273 2.50 -16.82 -15.46
C VAL A 273 1.33 -17.23 -16.36
N PRO A 274 1.17 -16.64 -17.56
CA PRO A 274 0.19 -17.11 -18.54
C PRO A 274 0.49 -18.57 -18.94
N PRO A 275 -0.51 -19.45 -19.02
CA PRO A 275 -0.31 -20.89 -19.24
C PRO A 275 -0.12 -21.21 -20.74
N THR A 276 0.95 -20.70 -21.34
CA THR A 276 1.29 -20.89 -22.76
C THR A 276 2.00 -22.21 -23.04
N ASP A 277 2.77 -22.69 -22.07
CA ASP A 277 3.74 -23.79 -22.26
C ASP A 277 3.12 -25.18 -22.01
N ILE A 278 1.77 -25.30 -22.07
CA ILE A 278 1.04 -26.53 -21.68
C ILE A 278 0.59 -27.29 -22.92
N GLU A 279 1.16 -28.45 -23.22
CA GLU A 279 0.84 -29.20 -24.45
C GLU A 279 -0.61 -29.71 -24.54
N LYS A 280 -1.12 -30.28 -23.45
CA LYS A 280 -2.46 -30.91 -23.42
C LYS A 280 -3.58 -29.86 -23.52
N PRO A 281 -4.45 -29.88 -24.56
CA PRO A 281 -5.44 -28.81 -24.79
C PRO A 281 -6.42 -28.60 -23.63
N LEU A 282 -6.97 -29.68 -23.07
CA LEU A 282 -7.91 -29.59 -21.94
C LEU A 282 -7.25 -29.00 -20.69
N LEU A 283 -6.04 -29.44 -20.37
CA LEU A 283 -5.27 -28.91 -19.25
C LEU A 283 -4.91 -27.43 -19.47
N ARG A 284 -4.54 -27.06 -20.70
CA ARG A 284 -4.28 -25.67 -21.08
C ARG A 284 -5.53 -24.80 -20.86
N ALA A 285 -6.70 -25.26 -21.29
CA ALA A 285 -7.97 -24.55 -21.09
C ALA A 285 -8.29 -24.36 -19.60
N ILE A 286 -8.18 -25.42 -18.78
CA ILE A 286 -8.40 -25.34 -17.32
C ILE A 286 -7.43 -24.34 -16.67
N ARG A 287 -6.17 -24.33 -17.10
CA ARG A 287 -5.16 -23.43 -16.55
C ARG A 287 -5.41 -21.98 -16.98
N TRP A 288 -5.93 -21.74 -18.18
CA TRP A 288 -6.40 -20.42 -18.59
C TRP A 288 -7.57 -19.93 -17.75
N VAL A 289 -8.53 -20.79 -17.44
CA VAL A 289 -9.64 -20.46 -16.52
C VAL A 289 -9.07 -20.07 -15.14
N GLY A 290 -8.16 -20.87 -14.59
CA GLY A 290 -7.48 -20.56 -13.33
C GLY A 290 -6.70 -19.23 -13.37
N PHE A 291 -6.01 -18.95 -14.47
CA PHE A 291 -5.31 -17.67 -14.69
C PHE A 291 -6.27 -16.49 -14.65
N TRP A 292 -7.41 -16.58 -15.35
CA TRP A 292 -8.40 -15.50 -15.36
C TRP A 292 -9.10 -15.32 -14.02
N ILE A 293 -9.43 -16.41 -13.32
CA ILE A 293 -9.97 -16.35 -11.95
C ILE A 293 -8.97 -15.63 -11.03
N ALA A 294 -7.70 -16.03 -11.04
CA ALA A 294 -6.67 -15.36 -10.23
C ALA A 294 -6.48 -13.89 -10.64
N THR A 295 -6.54 -13.58 -11.93
CA THR A 295 -6.41 -12.21 -12.44
C THR A 295 -7.55 -11.32 -11.94
N VAL A 296 -8.80 -11.78 -12.05
CA VAL A 296 -10.00 -10.99 -11.74
C VAL A 296 -10.29 -10.94 -10.23
N PHE A 297 -10.13 -12.06 -9.52
CA PHE A 297 -10.57 -12.17 -8.12
C PHE A 297 -9.44 -12.05 -7.10
N TYR A 298 -8.18 -12.02 -7.53
CA TYR A 298 -7.04 -11.85 -6.64
C TYR A 298 -6.17 -10.66 -7.04
N HIS A 299 -5.56 -10.71 -8.23
CA HIS A 299 -4.58 -9.69 -8.64
C HIS A 299 -5.20 -8.31 -8.88
N LEU A 300 -6.37 -8.24 -9.52
CA LEU A 300 -7.07 -6.96 -9.73
C LEU A 300 -7.52 -6.31 -8.40
N PRO A 301 -8.17 -7.01 -7.46
CA PRO A 301 -8.47 -6.47 -6.14
C PRO A 301 -7.23 -6.01 -5.38
N VAL A 302 -6.15 -6.81 -5.40
CA VAL A 302 -4.87 -6.41 -4.78
C VAL A 302 -4.36 -5.11 -5.41
N ARG A 303 -4.39 -5.00 -6.74
CA ARG A 303 -3.94 -3.80 -7.46
C ARG A 303 -4.78 -2.56 -7.15
N LEU A 304 -6.09 -2.73 -7.02
CA LEU A 304 -7.03 -1.63 -6.79
C LEU A 304 -7.10 -1.19 -5.34
N PHE A 305 -6.90 -2.10 -4.40
CA PHE A 305 -7.17 -1.83 -2.99
C PHE A 305 -5.93 -1.88 -2.10
N ILE A 306 -4.89 -2.64 -2.44
CA ILE A 306 -3.72 -2.83 -1.58
C ILE A 306 -2.49 -2.15 -2.19
N LEU A 307 -2.08 -2.58 -3.38
CA LEU A 307 -0.91 -2.10 -4.10
C LEU A 307 -1.29 -1.04 -5.13
N ILE A 308 -1.96 0.02 -4.67
CA ILE A 308 -2.44 1.11 -5.52
C ILE A 308 -1.33 2.06 -5.97
N GLY A 309 -1.51 2.73 -7.12
CA GLY A 309 -0.53 3.70 -7.64
C GLY A 309 0.84 3.08 -7.90
N ASP A 310 1.86 3.66 -7.27
CA ASP A 310 3.29 3.36 -7.35
C ASP A 310 3.79 2.37 -6.27
N LEU A 311 2.90 1.89 -5.39
CA LEU A 311 3.25 0.91 -4.35
C LEU A 311 3.90 -0.40 -4.85
N PRO A 312 3.58 -0.94 -6.04
CA PRO A 312 4.30 -2.09 -6.59
C PRO A 312 5.81 -1.83 -6.81
N GLN A 313 6.21 -0.57 -6.99
CA GLN A 313 7.59 -0.13 -7.24
C GLN A 313 8.18 0.61 -6.03
N HIS A 314 7.75 0.26 -4.82
CA HIS A 314 8.21 0.97 -3.62
C HIS A 314 9.74 0.83 -3.40
N ASP A 315 10.36 -0.24 -3.92
CA ASP A 315 11.81 -0.38 -4.00
C ASP A 315 12.51 0.68 -4.86
N PHE A 316 11.92 1.08 -5.99
CA PHE A 316 12.41 2.19 -6.80
C PHE A 316 12.29 3.50 -6.03
N HIS A 317 11.17 3.72 -5.34
CA HIS A 317 10.98 4.89 -4.48
C HIS A 317 12.05 4.99 -3.39
N HIS A 318 12.43 3.89 -2.74
CA HIS A 318 13.52 3.90 -1.73
C HIS A 318 14.90 4.22 -2.31
N ARG A 319 15.14 3.93 -3.59
CA ARG A 319 16.38 4.34 -4.29
C ARG A 319 16.34 5.79 -4.72
N HIS A 320 15.17 6.26 -5.15
CA HIS A 320 14.97 7.59 -5.72
C HIS A 320 13.77 8.32 -5.07
N PRO A 321 13.82 8.64 -3.77
CA PRO A 321 12.66 9.15 -3.01
C PRO A 321 12.22 10.56 -3.44
N SER A 322 13.03 11.26 -4.24
CA SER A 322 12.73 12.58 -4.80
C SER A 322 12.50 12.54 -6.32
N GLU A 323 12.23 11.36 -6.88
CA GLU A 323 11.94 11.20 -8.30
C GLU A 323 10.54 11.74 -8.64
N LYS A 324 10.46 12.57 -9.69
CA LYS A 324 9.20 13.17 -10.15
C LYS A 324 8.41 12.24 -11.07
N ASP A 325 9.07 11.22 -11.62
CA ASP A 325 8.46 10.19 -12.45
C ASP A 325 7.57 9.19 -11.66
N TRP A 326 7.19 9.48 -10.42
CA TRP A 326 6.28 8.64 -9.61
C TRP A 326 4.93 8.39 -10.31
N VAL A 327 4.45 9.31 -11.16
CA VAL A 327 3.23 9.15 -11.96
C VAL A 327 3.35 8.02 -12.99
N ILE A 328 4.57 7.61 -13.34
CA ILE A 328 4.90 6.54 -14.28
C ILE A 328 5.93 5.56 -13.66
N SER A 329 5.88 5.36 -12.35
CA SER A 329 6.84 4.57 -11.56
C SER A 329 7.16 3.19 -12.16
N ALA A 330 6.18 2.48 -12.73
CA ALA A 330 6.38 1.19 -13.39
C ALA A 330 7.37 1.27 -14.57
N TYR A 331 7.30 2.35 -15.35
CA TYR A 331 8.17 2.61 -16.49
C TYR A 331 9.50 3.20 -16.05
N ALA A 332 9.49 4.09 -15.05
CA ALA A 332 10.70 4.69 -14.48
C ALA A 332 11.61 3.61 -13.86
N ARG A 333 11.05 2.72 -13.04
CA ARG A 333 11.76 1.57 -12.48
C ARG A 333 12.30 0.64 -13.55
N GLN A 334 11.54 0.37 -14.62
CA GLN A 334 12.03 -0.48 -15.69
C GLN A 334 13.16 0.18 -16.48
N ARG A 335 13.07 1.49 -16.71
CA ARG A 335 14.14 2.27 -17.34
C ARG A 335 15.42 2.26 -16.52
N ASP A 336 15.31 2.35 -15.18
CA ASP A 336 16.45 2.20 -14.29
C ASP A 336 17.11 0.82 -14.45
N ILE A 337 16.30 -0.26 -14.51
CA ILE A 337 16.80 -1.62 -14.80
C ILE A 337 17.47 -1.71 -16.17
N ASP A 338 16.84 -1.18 -17.21
CA ASP A 338 17.33 -1.23 -18.59
C ASP A 338 18.65 -0.46 -18.74
N ASN A 339 18.85 0.59 -17.95
CA ASN A 339 20.09 1.37 -17.87
C ASN A 339 21.15 0.74 -16.94
N GLY A 340 20.90 -0.45 -16.39
CA GLY A 340 21.84 -1.15 -15.52
C GLY A 340 21.83 -0.71 -14.06
N HIS A 341 20.80 0.04 -13.62
CA HIS A 341 20.56 0.44 -12.22
C HIS A 341 21.84 0.97 -11.53
N GLU A 342 22.53 1.86 -12.23
CA GLU A 342 23.91 2.26 -11.92
C GLU A 342 24.04 2.78 -10.48
N GLY A 343 25.05 2.28 -9.79
CA GLY A 343 25.32 2.64 -8.40
C GLY A 343 24.45 1.93 -7.37
N TRP A 344 23.49 1.10 -7.77
CA TRP A 344 22.62 0.33 -6.86
C TRP A 344 22.80 -1.19 -6.99
N PRO A 345 22.47 -1.97 -5.94
CA PRO A 345 22.33 -3.42 -6.07
C PRO A 345 21.21 -3.83 -7.05
N PRO A 346 21.19 -5.07 -7.57
CA PRO A 346 20.08 -5.57 -8.37
C PRO A 346 18.74 -5.49 -7.64
N TYR A 347 17.66 -5.27 -8.39
CA TYR A 347 16.30 -5.31 -7.84
C TYR A 347 15.89 -6.73 -7.44
N ARG A 348 15.01 -6.81 -6.43
CA ARG A 348 14.29 -8.04 -6.07
C ARG A 348 12.81 -7.86 -6.37
N GLU A 349 12.16 -8.93 -6.81
CA GLU A 349 10.78 -8.89 -7.28
C GLU A 349 10.00 -10.07 -6.70
N PHE A 350 8.82 -9.80 -6.14
CA PHE A 350 7.87 -10.81 -5.71
C PHE A 350 6.58 -10.65 -6.49
N TRP A 351 6.14 -11.74 -7.12
CA TRP A 351 4.91 -11.79 -7.90
C TRP A 351 3.80 -12.46 -7.09
N GLY A 352 2.67 -11.78 -6.93
CA GLY A 352 1.62 -12.14 -6.00
C GLY A 352 1.92 -11.64 -4.59
N LEU A 353 0.97 -10.90 -4.01
CA LEU A 353 1.12 -10.30 -2.68
C LEU A 353 1.38 -11.34 -1.58
N HIS A 354 0.83 -12.55 -1.72
CA HIS A 354 1.06 -13.65 -0.78
C HIS A 354 2.54 -14.05 -0.70
N ASN A 355 3.27 -14.01 -1.82
CA ASN A 355 4.71 -14.32 -1.83
C ASN A 355 5.53 -13.20 -1.18
N ALA A 356 5.10 -11.95 -1.32
CA ALA A 356 5.73 -10.83 -0.62
C ALA A 356 5.49 -10.94 0.91
N ILE A 357 4.28 -11.25 1.36
CA ILE A 357 3.97 -11.48 2.78
C ILE A 357 4.76 -12.69 3.31
N GLU A 358 4.80 -13.80 2.56
CA GLU A 358 5.59 -14.99 2.92
C GLU A 358 7.07 -14.64 3.11
N HIS A 359 7.63 -13.80 2.26
CA HIS A 359 9.01 -13.36 2.38
C HIS A 359 9.23 -12.53 3.66
N VAL A 360 8.33 -11.59 3.97
CA VAL A 360 8.39 -10.81 5.21
C VAL A 360 8.34 -11.73 6.43
N PHE A 361 7.35 -12.62 6.49
CA PHE A 361 7.14 -13.48 7.66
C PHE A 361 8.27 -14.50 7.82
N SER A 362 8.81 -15.03 6.72
CA SER A 362 9.99 -15.90 6.78
C SER A 362 11.20 -15.13 7.30
N GLY A 363 11.44 -13.91 6.82
CA GLY A 363 12.54 -13.07 7.32
C GLY A 363 12.42 -12.77 8.82
N MET A 364 11.20 -12.49 9.31
CA MET A 364 10.95 -12.30 10.73
C MET A 364 11.26 -13.56 11.55
N THR A 365 10.91 -14.75 11.05
CA THR A 365 11.17 -16.02 11.74
C THR A 365 12.64 -16.45 11.68
N ASP A 366 13.36 -16.23 10.57
CA ASP A 366 14.77 -16.63 10.43
C ASP A 366 15.68 -15.90 11.43
N ALA A 367 15.28 -14.71 11.90
CA ALA A 367 15.91 -14.01 13.01
C ALA A 367 15.97 -14.86 14.29
N ILE A 368 14.95 -15.68 14.55
CA ILE A 368 14.86 -16.57 15.72
C ILE A 368 15.94 -17.64 15.67
N GLN A 369 16.13 -18.26 14.49
CA GLN A 369 17.06 -19.36 14.32
C GLN A 369 18.50 -18.88 14.52
N LYS A 370 18.84 -17.70 14.00
CA LYS A 370 20.17 -17.10 14.20
C LYS A 370 20.45 -16.76 15.67
N ASN A 371 19.47 -16.19 16.37
CA ASN A 371 19.64 -15.85 17.79
C ASN A 371 19.76 -17.09 18.70
N LYS A 372 19.01 -18.17 18.40
CA LYS A 372 19.13 -19.43 19.16
C LYS A 372 20.49 -20.10 18.97
N ILE A 373 21.02 -20.10 17.74
CA ILE A 373 22.34 -20.68 17.44
C ILE A 373 23.44 -19.89 18.17
N SER A 374 23.37 -18.56 18.21
CA SER A 374 24.36 -17.75 18.94
C SER A 374 24.31 -17.94 20.45
N ASP A 375 23.13 -18.15 21.03
CA ASP A 375 22.97 -18.40 22.46
C ASP A 375 23.50 -19.79 22.86
N ASP A 376 23.30 -20.80 22.01
CA ASP A 376 23.79 -22.16 22.22
C ASP A 376 25.33 -22.27 22.04
N GLU A 377 25.92 -21.50 21.11
CA GLU A 377 27.39 -21.41 20.94
C GLU A 377 28.06 -20.60 22.07
N GLY A 378 27.36 -19.62 22.65
CA GLY A 378 27.85 -18.84 23.79
C GLY A 378 27.78 -19.55 25.15
N LEU A 379 26.99 -20.62 25.26
CA LEU A 379 26.95 -21.51 26.43
C LEU A 379 27.97 -22.67 26.35
N ALA A 380 28.61 -22.84 25.18
CA ALA A 380 29.61 -23.88 24.93
C ALA A 380 31.07 -23.36 24.98
N ALA A 381 31.28 -22.08 25.32
CA ALA A 381 32.57 -21.45 25.57
C ALA A 381 32.69 -21.05 27.05
#